data_AF-A0A930A3C2-F1
#
_entry.id   AF-A0A930A3C2-F1
#
_cell.length_a   1.000
_cell.length_b   1.000
_cell.length_c   1.000
_cell.angle_alpha   90.00
_cell.angle_beta   90.00
_cell.angle_gamma   90.00
#
_symmetry.space_group_name_H-M   'P 1'
#
loop_
_entity.id
_entity.type
_entity.pdbx_description
1 polymer ?
#
loop_
_entity_poly.entity_id
_entity_poly.type
_entity_poly.pdbx_seq_one_letter_code
_entity_poly.pdbx_strand_id
1 'polypeptide(L)'
;WYKKTQATKKELSLQREKKWASDAPKFSIIVPLFKTPDNFLKELVSSIQAQTYLNWELCFADGSPTDELKGLVEGFKDERICYHFIGENLGISGNTNKALEMATGDWIVLCDHDDLLVPNALYEFADRITKDPEIDSIYSDEDKIDETGKKLFEPHFKPDFNIDMLRSNNYICHLYGVRKELVDRVGKFNSQFDGAQDYDFILRMSENSRKVGHVSKILYHWRTHINSTAANPESKMYAFKAGAEAIKAHYARVLPNIKIKDVVNGESLGIYHTIFAFEEYPLISVIIPNKDHTEDLDKAIRSMMEKGTWPNLEFIVIENNSTEEKTWVYYEKIQKEYPQVKVVKYNGEFNYSKINNFGVQYATGGYYLFMNNDVELIEPDSLQELMGYAQREDVGAVGCRLLYEDDTIQHAGVIIGLEGIAGHAFVGQQSHGGTYFNRAMVTQDLSAVTAAVMLVRKEVYEKVAGFGEDFAVAFNDIDFCLKIRRAGYLVVYAAYGCFHHYESKSRGEDDTSAKMERFQSEIGLFIDKWESLLEQGDPYYNPNLSLQSALYSPRNIKYEKIGEPYFNREERERLKKHLSENDDIVKS
;
A
#
# COMPACT_ATOMS: atom_id res chain seq x y z
N TRP A 1 20.68 -0.88 -10.70
CA TRP A 1 20.51 -1.18 -9.27
C TRP A 1 20.90 -2.64 -8.96
N TYR A 2 20.17 -3.63 -9.49
CA TYR A 2 20.32 -5.07 -9.20
C TYR A 2 21.76 -5.62 -9.23
N LYS A 3 22.58 -5.28 -10.23
CA LYS A 3 23.98 -5.73 -10.32
C LYS A 3 24.83 -5.41 -9.07
N LYS A 4 24.48 -4.36 -8.33
CA LYS A 4 25.18 -3.93 -7.11
C LYS A 4 24.62 -4.56 -5.83
N THR A 5 23.42 -5.12 -5.89
CA THR A 5 22.64 -5.56 -4.72
C THR A 5 22.31 -7.05 -4.75
N GLN A 6 22.48 -7.71 -5.89
CA GLN A 6 22.43 -9.17 -5.99
C GLN A 6 23.46 -9.83 -5.09
N ALA A 7 23.16 -11.04 -4.62
CA ALA A 7 24.08 -11.82 -3.79
C ALA A 7 25.43 -12.02 -4.50
N THR A 8 26.50 -11.70 -3.77
CA THR A 8 27.87 -11.91 -4.22
C THR A 8 28.23 -13.39 -4.21
N LYS A 9 29.27 -13.78 -4.97
CA LYS A 9 29.77 -15.17 -4.96
C LYS A 9 30.14 -15.63 -3.55
N LYS A 10 30.70 -14.74 -2.72
CA LYS A 10 31.06 -15.06 -1.33
C LYS A 10 29.81 -15.34 -0.48
N GLU A 11 28.77 -14.53 -0.59
CA GLU A 11 27.51 -14.76 0.11
C GLU A 11 26.86 -16.08 -0.34
N LEU A 12 26.81 -16.34 -1.65
CA LEU A 12 26.27 -17.59 -2.18
C LEU A 12 27.04 -18.82 -1.67
N SER A 13 28.37 -18.76 -1.57
CA SER A 13 29.18 -19.83 -0.98
C SER A 13 28.84 -20.04 0.50
N LEU A 14 28.77 -18.97 1.30
CA LEU A 14 28.41 -19.06 2.72
C LEU A 14 27.00 -19.61 2.93
N GLN A 15 26.05 -19.26 2.06
CA GLN A 15 24.69 -19.79 2.11
C GLN A 15 24.66 -21.32 1.91
N ARG A 16 25.50 -21.85 1.02
CA ARG A 16 25.61 -23.31 0.78
C ARG A 16 26.22 -24.06 1.96
N GLU A 17 27.07 -23.40 2.73
CA GLU A 17 27.70 -23.97 3.93
C GLU A 17 26.79 -23.93 5.16
N LYS A 18 25.70 -23.14 5.11
CA LYS A 18 24.76 -23.04 6.23
C LYS A 18 24.12 -24.40 6.52
N LYS A 19 24.26 -24.83 7.76
CA LYS A 19 23.54 -25.99 8.30
C LYS A 19 22.17 -25.55 8.78
N TRP A 20 21.15 -26.20 8.25
CA TRP A 20 19.76 -25.97 8.63
C TRP A 20 19.34 -26.97 9.72
N ALA A 21 18.39 -26.58 10.55
CA ALA A 21 17.76 -27.50 11.49
C ALA A 21 16.95 -28.56 10.72
N SER A 22 16.64 -29.69 11.39
CA SER A 22 15.95 -30.81 10.76
C SER A 22 14.52 -30.50 10.33
N ASP A 23 13.92 -29.46 10.93
CA ASP A 23 12.58 -28.94 10.65
C ASP A 23 12.59 -27.76 9.67
N ALA A 24 13.73 -27.51 8.99
CA ALA A 24 13.80 -26.47 7.97
C ALA A 24 12.90 -26.79 6.77
N PRO A 25 12.27 -25.78 6.15
CA PRO A 25 11.17 -25.97 5.21
C PRO A 25 11.62 -26.67 3.92
N LYS A 26 10.94 -27.76 3.53
CA LYS A 26 11.07 -28.27 2.17
C LYS A 26 10.16 -27.49 1.21
N PHE A 27 10.70 -26.98 0.11
CA PHE A 27 9.92 -26.27 -0.90
C PHE A 27 9.54 -27.19 -2.07
N SER A 28 8.25 -27.25 -2.42
CA SER A 28 7.76 -27.80 -3.68
C SER A 28 7.47 -26.65 -4.64
N ILE A 29 8.26 -26.53 -5.70
CA ILE A 29 8.11 -25.51 -6.73
C ILE A 29 7.14 -26.04 -7.79
N ILE A 30 6.01 -25.36 -7.97
CA ILE A 30 4.90 -25.80 -8.80
C ILE A 30 4.95 -25.07 -10.13
N VAL A 31 5.12 -25.81 -11.23
CA VAL A 31 5.25 -25.22 -12.56
C VAL A 31 4.33 -25.95 -13.55
N PRO A 32 3.20 -25.35 -13.97
CA PRO A 32 2.41 -25.86 -15.09
C PRO A 32 3.16 -25.64 -16.41
N LEU A 33 3.17 -26.65 -17.28
CA LEU A 33 3.75 -26.56 -18.63
C LEU A 33 2.64 -26.63 -19.69
N PHE A 34 2.76 -25.82 -20.73
CA PHE A 34 1.90 -25.88 -21.90
C PHE A 34 2.60 -25.31 -23.14
N LYS A 35 2.99 -26.19 -24.07
CA LYS A 35 3.77 -25.82 -25.27
C LYS A 35 5.00 -24.98 -24.93
N THR A 36 5.64 -25.30 -23.81
CA THR A 36 6.77 -24.55 -23.27
C THR A 36 7.99 -24.68 -24.18
N PRO A 37 8.64 -23.58 -24.59
CA PRO A 37 9.88 -23.64 -25.36
C PRO A 37 11.04 -24.29 -24.60
N ASP A 38 11.77 -25.20 -25.26
CA ASP A 38 12.93 -25.90 -24.70
C ASP A 38 13.94 -24.99 -24.00
N ASN A 39 14.25 -23.84 -24.59
CA ASN A 39 15.24 -22.92 -24.06
C ASN A 39 14.76 -22.28 -22.74
N PHE A 40 13.49 -21.91 -22.66
CA PHE A 40 12.90 -21.36 -21.44
C PHE A 40 12.89 -22.39 -20.31
N LEU A 41 12.48 -23.63 -20.61
CA LEU A 41 12.50 -24.70 -19.62
C LEU A 41 13.91 -25.01 -19.11
N LYS A 42 14.91 -25.04 -20.01
CA LYS A 42 16.33 -25.23 -19.64
C LYS A 42 16.83 -24.11 -18.73
N GLU A 43 16.50 -22.85 -19.03
CA GLU A 43 16.91 -21.69 -18.24
C GLU A 43 16.24 -21.69 -16.86
N LEU A 44 14.94 -21.97 -16.79
CA LEU A 44 14.21 -22.16 -15.53
C LEU A 44 14.88 -23.24 -14.67
N VAL A 45 15.02 -24.45 -15.19
CA VAL A 45 15.61 -25.58 -14.44
C VAL A 45 17.02 -25.25 -13.98
N SER A 46 17.84 -24.63 -14.83
CA SER A 46 19.19 -24.19 -14.46
C SER A 46 19.16 -23.18 -13.30
N SER A 47 18.19 -22.27 -13.28
CA SER A 47 18.02 -21.28 -12.20
C SER A 47 17.59 -21.93 -10.87
N ILE A 48 16.77 -22.98 -10.91
CA ILE A 48 16.37 -23.76 -9.73
C ILE A 48 17.53 -24.63 -9.23
N GLN A 49 18.25 -25.30 -10.12
CA GLN A 49 19.44 -26.08 -9.77
C GLN A 49 20.56 -25.20 -9.16
N ALA A 50 20.62 -23.93 -9.54
CA ALA A 50 21.56 -22.96 -9.00
C ALA A 50 21.21 -22.48 -7.58
N GLN A 51 20.07 -22.84 -7.00
CA GLN A 51 19.67 -22.39 -5.65
C GLN A 51 20.70 -22.79 -4.58
N THR A 52 20.98 -21.89 -3.63
CA THR A 52 21.88 -22.13 -2.49
C THR A 52 21.24 -22.96 -1.39
N TYR A 53 19.91 -22.89 -1.28
CA TYR A 53 19.11 -23.80 -0.47
C TYR A 53 18.82 -25.06 -1.28
N LEU A 54 19.06 -26.24 -0.70
CA LEU A 54 19.02 -27.53 -1.43
C LEU A 54 17.79 -28.39 -1.15
N ASN A 55 17.03 -28.09 -0.08
CA ASN A 55 15.85 -28.86 0.32
C ASN A 55 14.60 -28.40 -0.46
N TRP A 56 14.58 -28.75 -1.74
CA TRP A 56 13.48 -28.44 -2.63
C TRP A 56 13.20 -29.60 -3.59
N GLU A 57 12.03 -29.56 -4.19
CA GLU A 57 11.64 -30.35 -5.36
C GLU A 57 10.94 -29.46 -6.38
N LEU A 58 10.99 -29.87 -7.65
CA LEU A 58 10.43 -29.13 -8.77
C LEU A 58 9.40 -30.00 -9.46
N CYS A 59 8.13 -29.59 -9.40
CA CYS A 59 6.98 -30.36 -9.85
C CYS A 59 6.44 -29.78 -11.15
N PHE A 60 6.66 -30.50 -12.26
CA PHE A 60 6.14 -30.16 -13.59
C PHE A 60 4.88 -30.95 -13.93
N ALA A 61 3.81 -30.25 -14.31
CA ALA A 61 2.64 -30.87 -14.89
C ALA A 61 2.38 -30.34 -16.30
N ASP A 62 2.46 -31.22 -17.29
CA ASP A 62 2.49 -30.87 -18.71
C ASP A 62 1.13 -31.13 -19.37
N GLY A 63 0.38 -30.06 -19.58
CA GLY A 63 -0.90 -30.05 -20.29
C GLY A 63 -0.77 -29.95 -21.80
N SER A 64 0.44 -30.10 -22.35
CA SER A 64 0.67 -30.10 -23.80
C SER A 64 -0.01 -31.31 -24.47
N PRO A 65 -0.41 -31.17 -25.75
CA PRO A 65 -1.06 -32.27 -26.48
C PRO A 65 -0.12 -33.44 -26.80
N THR A 66 1.20 -33.24 -26.71
CA THR A 66 2.25 -34.22 -27.01
C THR A 66 3.29 -34.21 -25.89
N ASP A 67 3.97 -35.34 -25.67
CA ASP A 67 4.96 -35.53 -24.61
C ASP A 67 6.38 -35.11 -25.04
N GLU A 68 6.48 -34.12 -25.92
CA GLU A 68 7.75 -33.66 -26.52
C GLU A 68 8.77 -33.19 -25.46
N LEU A 69 8.29 -32.65 -24.34
CA LEU A 69 9.13 -32.19 -23.24
C LEU A 69 9.67 -33.32 -22.35
N LYS A 70 9.08 -34.52 -22.41
CA LYS A 70 9.45 -35.63 -21.52
C LYS A 70 10.93 -35.98 -21.61
N GLY A 71 11.45 -36.15 -22.83
CA GLY A 71 12.86 -36.47 -23.04
C GLY A 71 13.80 -35.35 -22.57
N LEU A 72 13.36 -34.09 -22.67
CA LEU A 72 14.11 -32.95 -22.14
C LEU A 72 14.15 -32.97 -20.60
N VAL A 73 13.01 -33.19 -19.96
CA VAL A 73 12.90 -33.19 -18.49
C VAL A 73 13.69 -34.35 -17.88
N GLU A 74 13.57 -35.56 -18.45
CA GLU A 74 14.37 -36.73 -18.04
C GLU A 74 15.89 -36.50 -18.23
N GLY A 75 16.27 -35.62 -19.17
CA GLY A 75 17.64 -35.26 -19.48
C GLY A 75 18.36 -34.44 -18.39
N PHE A 76 17.63 -33.77 -17.48
CA PHE A 76 18.24 -32.91 -16.45
C PHE A 76 18.97 -33.68 -15.33
N LYS A 77 18.68 -34.98 -15.16
CA LYS A 77 19.34 -35.89 -14.19
C LYS A 77 19.42 -35.35 -12.76
N ASP A 78 18.30 -34.84 -12.23
CA ASP A 78 18.16 -34.41 -10.84
C ASP A 78 16.92 -35.07 -10.23
N GLU A 79 17.13 -35.89 -9.20
CA GLU A 79 16.07 -36.70 -8.58
C GLU A 79 14.97 -35.86 -7.90
N ARG A 80 15.25 -34.58 -7.65
CA ARG A 80 14.31 -33.62 -7.09
C ARG A 80 13.31 -33.09 -8.13
N ILE A 81 13.50 -33.40 -9.41
CA ILE A 81 12.61 -32.97 -10.49
C ILE A 81 11.55 -34.06 -10.73
N CYS A 82 10.29 -33.71 -10.53
CA CYS A 82 9.13 -34.56 -10.76
C CYS A 82 8.39 -34.09 -12.02
N TYR A 83 7.97 -35.02 -12.87
CA TYR A 83 7.27 -34.73 -14.13
C TYR A 83 6.04 -35.59 -14.28
N HIS A 84 4.91 -34.93 -14.60
CA HIS A 84 3.66 -35.59 -14.94
C HIS A 84 3.14 -35.06 -16.28
N PHE A 85 3.08 -35.95 -17.27
CA PHE A 85 2.41 -35.66 -18.54
C PHE A 85 0.90 -35.89 -18.40
N ILE A 86 0.12 -34.82 -18.54
CA ILE A 86 -1.34 -34.86 -18.48
C ILE A 86 -1.92 -35.33 -19.81
N GLY A 87 -1.36 -34.82 -20.92
CA GLY A 87 -1.80 -35.14 -22.29
C GLY A 87 -3.04 -34.40 -22.78
N GLU A 88 -3.64 -33.55 -21.94
CA GLU A 88 -4.72 -32.64 -22.30
C GLU A 88 -4.59 -31.31 -21.54
N ASN A 89 -5.13 -30.23 -22.10
CA ASN A 89 -5.09 -28.91 -21.46
C ASN A 89 -6.27 -28.75 -20.50
N LEU A 90 -6.00 -28.83 -19.18
CA LEU A 90 -7.02 -28.67 -18.13
C LEU A 90 -7.23 -27.20 -17.72
N GLY A 91 -6.70 -26.25 -18.49
CA GLY A 91 -6.63 -24.84 -18.08
C GLY A 91 -5.47 -24.59 -17.12
N ILE A 92 -5.25 -23.32 -16.76
CA ILE A 92 -4.09 -22.94 -15.93
C ILE A 92 -4.25 -23.56 -14.54
N SER A 93 -5.41 -23.37 -13.90
CA SER A 93 -5.67 -23.94 -12.57
C SER A 93 -5.59 -25.46 -12.56
N GLY A 94 -6.13 -26.13 -13.60
CA GLY A 94 -6.12 -27.59 -13.70
C GLY A 94 -4.71 -28.15 -13.81
N ASN A 95 -3.88 -27.57 -14.68
CA ASN A 95 -2.49 -27.98 -14.85
C ASN A 95 -1.67 -27.69 -13.57
N THR A 96 -1.84 -26.51 -12.96
CA THR A 96 -1.17 -26.17 -11.69
C THR A 96 -1.57 -27.13 -10.56
N ASN A 97 -2.85 -27.51 -10.48
CA ASN A 97 -3.33 -28.47 -9.49
C ASN A 97 -2.73 -29.87 -9.68
N LYS A 98 -2.45 -30.29 -10.91
CA LYS A 98 -1.73 -31.56 -11.20
C LYS A 98 -0.27 -31.52 -10.74
N ALA A 99 0.39 -30.37 -10.88
CA ALA A 99 1.73 -30.20 -10.34
C ALA A 99 1.72 -30.19 -8.80
N LEU A 100 0.72 -29.53 -8.20
CA LEU A 100 0.52 -29.50 -6.75
C LEU A 100 0.23 -30.89 -6.14
N GLU A 101 -0.40 -31.80 -6.87
CA GLU A 101 -0.64 -33.19 -6.42
C GLU A 101 0.65 -33.99 -6.21
N MET A 102 1.75 -33.61 -6.87
CA MET A 102 3.06 -34.24 -6.68
C MET A 102 3.84 -33.66 -5.49
N ALA A 103 3.38 -32.54 -4.92
CA ALA A 103 4.11 -31.82 -3.89
C ALA A 103 4.15 -32.57 -2.55
N THR A 104 5.35 -32.81 -2.06
CA THR A 104 5.66 -33.43 -0.76
C THR A 104 6.35 -32.48 0.22
N GLY A 105 6.68 -31.27 -0.21
CA GLY A 105 7.30 -30.23 0.63
C GLY A 105 6.30 -29.57 1.59
N ASP A 106 6.84 -28.95 2.64
CA ASP A 106 6.07 -28.21 3.64
C ASP A 106 5.53 -26.88 3.09
N TRP A 107 6.14 -26.38 2.02
CA TRP A 107 5.81 -25.11 1.38
C TRP A 107 5.63 -25.28 -0.12
N ILE A 108 4.59 -24.65 -0.65
CA ILE A 108 4.29 -24.54 -2.07
C ILE A 108 4.85 -23.23 -2.57
N VAL A 109 5.67 -23.25 -3.63
CA VAL A 109 6.24 -22.05 -4.25
C VAL A 109 5.81 -21.99 -5.71
N LEU A 110 5.28 -20.85 -6.15
CA LEU A 110 4.78 -20.68 -7.52
C LEU A 110 5.87 -20.14 -8.43
N CYS A 111 6.03 -20.73 -9.61
CA CYS A 111 6.95 -20.24 -10.63
C CYS A 111 6.37 -20.55 -12.02
N ASP A 112 6.51 -19.59 -12.93
CA ASP A 112 6.09 -19.78 -14.31
C ASP A 112 7.20 -20.47 -15.12
N HIS A 113 6.80 -21.18 -16.17
CA HIS A 113 7.68 -22.09 -16.92
C HIS A 113 8.76 -21.38 -17.75
N ASP A 114 8.66 -20.05 -17.88
CA ASP A 114 9.51 -19.17 -18.66
C ASP A 114 10.29 -18.16 -17.83
N ASP A 115 10.12 -18.17 -16.51
CA ASP A 115 10.74 -17.22 -15.60
C ASP A 115 11.98 -17.79 -14.91
N LEU A 116 12.69 -16.93 -14.16
CA LEU A 116 13.95 -17.29 -13.51
C LEU A 116 13.95 -16.90 -12.02
N LEU A 117 14.47 -17.80 -11.19
CA LEU A 117 14.80 -17.47 -9.80
C LEU A 117 16.26 -17.03 -9.67
N VAL A 118 16.50 -16.06 -8.78
CA VAL A 118 17.88 -15.71 -8.41
C VAL A 118 18.49 -16.81 -7.53
N PRO A 119 19.82 -17.04 -7.54
CA PRO A 119 20.43 -18.20 -6.86
C PRO A 119 20.21 -18.28 -5.35
N ASN A 120 19.83 -17.19 -4.67
CA ASN A 120 19.53 -17.17 -3.25
C ASN A 120 18.03 -17.13 -2.93
N ALA A 121 17.11 -17.21 -3.90
CA ALA A 121 15.68 -17.05 -3.69
C ALA A 121 15.12 -17.94 -2.56
N LEU A 122 15.31 -19.26 -2.67
CA LEU A 122 14.81 -20.22 -1.68
C LEU A 122 15.53 -20.11 -0.33
N TYR A 123 16.81 -19.68 -0.34
CA TYR A 123 17.55 -19.45 0.90
C TYR A 123 16.94 -18.30 1.70
N GLU A 124 16.60 -17.19 1.03
CA GLU A 124 16.02 -16.02 1.69
C GLU A 124 14.63 -16.33 2.23
N PHE A 125 13.81 -17.10 1.49
CA PHE A 125 12.53 -17.60 1.99
C PHE A 125 12.73 -18.48 3.22
N ALA A 126 13.60 -19.50 3.16
CA ALA A 126 13.87 -20.38 4.30
C ALA A 126 14.38 -19.61 5.52
N ASP A 127 15.26 -18.63 5.33
CA ASP A 127 15.81 -17.82 6.41
C ASP A 127 14.72 -16.94 7.06
N ARG A 128 13.87 -16.31 6.25
CA ARG A 128 12.76 -15.47 6.74
C ARG A 128 11.73 -16.29 7.51
N ILE A 129 11.33 -17.45 6.99
CA ILE A 129 10.37 -18.37 7.60
C ILE A 129 10.93 -18.93 8.92
N THR A 130 12.19 -19.35 8.93
CA THR A 130 12.82 -19.92 10.15
C THR A 130 12.90 -18.88 11.27
N LYS A 131 13.13 -17.60 10.94
CA LYS A 131 13.17 -16.50 11.92
C LYS A 131 11.78 -16.09 12.43
N ASP A 132 10.72 -16.46 11.73
CA ASP A 132 9.35 -16.02 12.03
C ASP A 132 8.35 -17.13 11.66
N PRO A 133 8.19 -18.13 12.55
CA PRO A 133 7.34 -19.30 12.29
C PRO A 133 5.84 -19.00 12.12
N GLU A 134 5.39 -17.78 12.45
CA GLU A 134 4.01 -17.33 12.23
C GLU A 134 3.70 -17.04 10.76
N ILE A 135 4.73 -16.93 9.90
CA ILE A 135 4.53 -16.76 8.46
C ILE A 135 3.88 -18.01 7.89
N ASP A 136 2.75 -17.82 7.22
CA ASP A 136 2.03 -18.87 6.47
C ASP A 136 2.06 -18.64 4.96
N SER A 137 2.23 -17.39 4.53
CA SER A 137 2.47 -16.98 3.15
C SER A 137 3.67 -16.04 3.09
N ILE A 138 4.44 -16.08 2.01
CA ILE A 138 5.64 -15.25 1.83
C ILE A 138 5.76 -14.79 0.38
N TYR A 139 6.24 -13.57 0.16
CA TYR A 139 6.54 -13.07 -1.18
C TYR A 139 7.82 -12.24 -1.24
N SER A 140 8.27 -11.94 -2.46
CA SER A 140 9.46 -11.11 -2.71
C SER A 140 9.19 -9.96 -3.68
N ASP A 141 10.15 -9.05 -3.75
CA ASP A 141 10.28 -8.13 -4.90
C ASP A 141 10.64 -8.92 -6.17
N GLU A 142 10.43 -8.29 -7.32
CA GLU A 142 10.68 -8.84 -8.66
C GLU A 142 11.27 -7.79 -9.60
N ASP A 143 11.83 -8.24 -10.73
CA ASP A 143 12.23 -7.38 -11.85
C ASP A 143 11.80 -8.04 -13.16
N LYS A 144 11.65 -7.25 -14.21
CA LYS A 144 11.36 -7.77 -15.54
C LYS A 144 12.64 -8.04 -16.30
N ILE A 145 12.68 -9.17 -17.02
CA ILE A 145 13.79 -9.57 -17.88
C ILE A 145 13.33 -9.70 -19.33
N ASP A 146 14.17 -9.28 -20.27
CA ASP A 146 13.88 -9.44 -21.70
C ASP A 146 13.79 -10.91 -22.12
N GLU A 147 13.21 -11.17 -23.30
CA GLU A 147 13.05 -12.53 -23.84
C GLU A 147 14.37 -13.33 -23.89
N THR A 148 15.50 -12.63 -24.04
CA THR A 148 16.83 -13.23 -24.15
C THR A 148 17.47 -13.59 -22.81
N GLY A 149 16.87 -13.17 -21.70
CA GLY A 149 17.41 -13.36 -20.36
C GLY A 149 18.62 -12.47 -20.03
N LYS A 150 18.83 -11.36 -20.76
CA LYS A 150 20.08 -10.56 -20.66
C LYS A 150 19.88 -9.18 -20.04
N LYS A 151 18.71 -8.58 -20.20
CA LYS A 151 18.45 -7.21 -19.73
C LYS A 151 17.31 -7.18 -18.72
N LEU A 152 17.62 -6.66 -17.54
CA LEU A 152 16.65 -6.26 -16.53
C LEU A 152 16.25 -4.80 -16.72
N PHE A 153 14.99 -4.44 -16.50
CA PHE A 153 14.52 -3.09 -16.87
C PHE A 153 13.38 -2.47 -16.05
N GLU A 154 12.69 -3.20 -15.17
CA GLU A 154 11.53 -2.64 -14.43
C GLU A 154 11.38 -3.29 -13.05
N PRO A 155 12.24 -2.92 -12.07
CA PRO A 155 12.20 -3.50 -10.74
C PRO A 155 10.97 -3.02 -9.95
N HIS A 156 10.20 -3.98 -9.44
CA HIS A 156 9.04 -3.74 -8.60
C HIS A 156 9.40 -4.01 -7.13
N PHE A 157 9.59 -2.91 -6.39
CA PHE A 157 9.87 -2.85 -4.96
C PHE A 157 8.55 -2.68 -4.21
N LYS A 158 8.06 -3.79 -3.66
CA LYS A 158 6.74 -3.94 -3.08
C LYS A 158 6.75 -3.50 -1.61
N PRO A 159 5.65 -2.96 -1.06
CA PRO A 159 5.55 -2.73 0.38
C PRO A 159 5.51 -4.08 1.13
N ASP A 160 5.58 -4.04 2.47
CA ASP A 160 5.08 -5.16 3.28
C ASP A 160 3.56 -5.35 3.04
N PHE A 161 2.99 -6.43 3.59
CA PHE A 161 1.63 -6.86 3.25
C PHE A 161 0.60 -5.72 3.39
N ASN A 162 -0.11 -5.45 2.30
CA ASN A 162 -1.02 -4.33 2.13
C ASN A 162 -2.31 -4.84 1.51
N ILE A 163 -3.36 -4.99 2.33
CA ILE A 163 -4.56 -5.71 1.91
C ILE A 163 -5.37 -4.87 0.92
N ASP A 164 -5.41 -3.55 1.10
CA ASP A 164 -6.17 -2.69 0.21
C ASP A 164 -5.47 -2.44 -1.13
N MET A 165 -4.13 -2.48 -1.15
CA MET A 165 -3.37 -2.58 -2.40
C MET A 165 -3.65 -3.92 -3.08
N LEU A 166 -3.68 -5.03 -2.33
CA LEU A 166 -4.04 -6.34 -2.87
C LEU A 166 -5.49 -6.43 -3.34
N ARG A 167 -6.40 -5.57 -2.88
CA ARG A 167 -7.78 -5.49 -3.42
C ARG A 167 -7.87 -4.62 -4.67
N SER A 168 -6.83 -3.87 -4.96
CA SER A 168 -6.75 -2.93 -6.08
C SER A 168 -5.82 -3.42 -7.20
N ASN A 169 -4.85 -4.28 -6.89
CA ASN A 169 -3.90 -4.84 -7.85
C ASN A 169 -3.24 -6.10 -7.26
N ASN A 170 -3.00 -7.13 -8.07
CA ASN A 170 -2.21 -8.30 -7.66
C ASN A 170 -0.71 -7.95 -7.58
N TYR A 171 -0.34 -7.06 -6.66
CA TYR A 171 1.03 -6.56 -6.54
C TYR A 171 2.00 -7.62 -6.01
N ILE A 172 1.48 -8.66 -5.35
CA ILE A 172 2.26 -9.78 -4.81
C ILE A 172 2.83 -10.62 -5.94
N CYS A 173 1.97 -11.08 -6.87
CA CYS A 173 2.34 -11.84 -8.06
C CYS A 173 3.48 -12.85 -7.80
N HIS A 174 4.71 -12.54 -8.20
CA HIS A 174 5.87 -13.42 -8.06
C HIS A 174 6.99 -12.80 -7.19
N LEU A 175 7.88 -13.56 -6.56
CA LEU A 175 7.76 -14.96 -6.19
C LEU A 175 6.80 -15.08 -5.01
N TYR A 176 5.89 -16.04 -5.05
CA TYR A 176 4.96 -16.31 -3.94
C TYR A 176 5.14 -17.73 -3.40
N GLY A 177 5.13 -17.86 -2.08
CA GLY A 177 5.19 -19.12 -1.36
C GLY A 177 4.12 -19.21 -0.27
N VAL A 178 3.61 -20.40 0.00
CA VAL A 178 2.58 -20.65 1.01
C VAL A 178 2.75 -22.01 1.67
N ARG A 179 2.45 -22.12 2.96
CA ARG A 179 2.45 -23.40 3.67
C ARG A 179 1.50 -24.38 3.01
N LYS A 180 1.96 -25.60 2.77
CA LYS A 180 1.13 -26.66 2.21
C LYS A 180 -0.09 -26.96 3.08
N GLU A 181 0.06 -26.95 4.40
CA GLU A 181 -1.07 -27.14 5.33
C GLU A 181 -2.17 -26.09 5.13
N LEU A 182 -1.80 -24.84 4.83
CA LEU A 182 -2.76 -23.78 4.53
C LEU A 182 -3.50 -24.07 3.21
N VAL A 183 -2.78 -24.52 2.19
CA VAL A 183 -3.37 -24.94 0.91
C VAL A 183 -4.33 -26.12 1.09
N ASP A 184 -3.94 -27.12 1.87
CA ASP A 184 -4.76 -28.31 2.17
C ASP A 184 -6.06 -27.93 2.91
N ARG A 185 -6.00 -26.92 3.79
CA ARG A 185 -7.14 -26.42 4.55
C ARG A 185 -8.09 -25.53 3.73
N VAL A 186 -7.54 -24.60 2.95
CA VAL A 186 -8.31 -23.55 2.27
C VAL A 186 -8.74 -23.96 0.86
N GLY A 187 -7.96 -24.81 0.19
CA GLY A 187 -8.24 -25.32 -1.14
C GLY A 187 -7.27 -24.83 -2.21
N LYS A 188 -7.18 -25.63 -3.28
CA LYS A 188 -6.25 -25.45 -4.41
C LYS A 188 -6.66 -24.32 -5.36
N PHE A 189 -6.08 -24.25 -6.56
CA PHE A 189 -6.45 -23.27 -7.59
C PHE A 189 -7.85 -23.54 -8.13
N ASN A 190 -8.61 -22.47 -8.38
CA ASN A 190 -10.00 -22.53 -8.85
C ASN A 190 -10.10 -22.07 -10.30
N SER A 191 -10.50 -22.98 -11.19
CA SER A 191 -10.61 -22.74 -12.64
C SER A 191 -11.66 -21.71 -13.03
N GLN A 192 -12.59 -21.34 -12.13
CA GLN A 192 -13.50 -20.21 -12.36
C GLN A 192 -12.73 -18.89 -12.58
N PHE A 193 -11.52 -18.78 -12.04
CA PHE A 193 -10.69 -17.58 -12.14
C PHE A 193 -9.52 -17.75 -13.11
N ASP A 194 -9.53 -18.73 -14.01
CA ASP A 194 -8.46 -18.89 -15.01
C ASP A 194 -8.18 -17.57 -15.76
N GLY A 195 -6.91 -17.17 -15.80
CA GLY A 195 -6.42 -15.85 -16.21
C GLY A 195 -6.00 -14.96 -15.04
N ALA A 196 -6.61 -15.13 -13.86
CA ALA A 196 -6.29 -14.47 -12.59
C ALA A 196 -6.34 -15.46 -11.41
N GLN A 197 -6.06 -16.73 -11.68
CA GLN A 197 -6.16 -17.84 -10.72
C GLN A 197 -5.18 -17.68 -9.55
N ASP A 198 -4.02 -17.09 -9.82
CA ASP A 198 -3.02 -16.72 -8.82
C ASP A 198 -3.56 -15.61 -7.90
N TYR A 199 -4.30 -14.65 -8.44
CA TYR A 199 -4.89 -13.57 -7.65
C TYR A 199 -5.95 -14.07 -6.68
N ASP A 200 -6.90 -14.90 -7.13
CA ASP A 200 -7.87 -15.58 -6.25
C ASP A 200 -7.14 -16.42 -5.19
N PHE A 201 -6.12 -17.17 -5.60
CA PHE A 201 -5.36 -18.02 -4.69
C PHE A 201 -4.66 -17.19 -3.61
N ILE A 202 -3.91 -16.14 -3.99
CA ILE A 202 -3.21 -15.24 -3.07
C ILE A 202 -4.20 -14.56 -2.12
N LEU A 203 -5.36 -14.09 -2.61
CA LEU A 203 -6.41 -13.52 -1.77
C LEU A 203 -6.85 -14.54 -0.71
N ARG A 204 -7.29 -15.74 -1.12
CA ARG A 204 -7.73 -16.79 -0.19
C ARG A 204 -6.67 -17.23 0.82
N MET A 205 -5.42 -17.35 0.38
CA MET A 205 -4.31 -17.70 1.26
C MET A 205 -4.03 -16.57 2.26
N SER A 206 -4.04 -15.31 1.82
CA SER A 206 -3.80 -14.16 2.68
C SER A 206 -4.89 -13.97 3.75
N GLU A 207 -6.15 -14.21 3.39
CA GLU A 207 -7.31 -14.18 4.31
C GLU A 207 -7.16 -15.18 5.47
N ASN A 208 -6.44 -16.28 5.26
CA ASN A 208 -6.34 -17.40 6.18
C ASN A 208 -4.92 -17.60 6.75
N SER A 209 -4.01 -16.68 6.45
CA SER A 209 -2.64 -16.67 6.97
C SER A 209 -2.60 -16.00 8.33
N ARG A 210 -1.85 -16.57 9.28
CA ARG A 210 -1.53 -15.86 10.53
C ARG A 210 -0.68 -14.64 10.27
N LYS A 211 0.27 -14.77 9.33
CA LYS A 211 1.12 -13.68 8.86
C LYS A 211 1.54 -13.90 7.41
N VAL A 212 1.50 -12.82 6.64
CA VAL A 212 2.11 -12.76 5.30
C VAL A 212 3.47 -12.08 5.44
N GLY A 213 4.53 -12.80 5.09
CA GLY A 213 5.90 -12.31 5.11
C GLY A 213 6.31 -11.69 3.78
N HIS A 214 7.18 -10.69 3.85
CA HIS A 214 7.81 -10.08 2.68
C HIS A 214 9.34 -10.18 2.81
N VAL A 215 9.99 -10.47 1.69
CA VAL A 215 11.44 -10.37 1.53
C VAL A 215 11.73 -9.27 0.51
N SER A 216 12.18 -8.11 0.99
CA SER A 216 12.48 -6.91 0.18
C SER A 216 13.77 -7.05 -0.64
N LYS A 217 13.85 -8.11 -1.45
CA LYS A 217 14.93 -8.43 -2.39
C LYS A 217 14.29 -8.90 -3.68
N ILE A 218 14.88 -8.51 -4.81
CA ILE A 218 14.51 -9.04 -6.12
C ILE A 218 14.93 -10.51 -6.16
N LEU A 219 13.96 -11.42 -5.99
CA LEU A 219 14.21 -12.87 -6.02
C LEU A 219 13.67 -13.58 -7.25
N TYR A 220 12.91 -12.85 -8.06
CA TYR A 220 12.23 -13.33 -9.26
C TYR A 220 12.51 -12.41 -10.45
N HIS A 221 12.74 -13.02 -11.62
CA HIS A 221 12.84 -12.30 -12.88
C HIS A 221 11.73 -12.75 -13.83
N TRP A 222 10.77 -11.86 -14.06
CA TRP A 222 9.62 -12.09 -14.93
C TRP A 222 9.97 -11.81 -16.39
N ARG A 223 9.95 -12.84 -17.23
CA ARG A 223 10.30 -12.75 -18.64
C ARG A 223 9.19 -12.11 -19.46
N THR A 224 9.57 -11.11 -20.24
CA THR A 224 8.67 -10.43 -21.19
C THR A 224 8.92 -10.91 -22.62
N HIS A 225 7.90 -11.48 -23.25
CA HIS A 225 7.87 -11.88 -24.66
C HIS A 225 6.44 -11.77 -25.21
N ILE A 226 6.22 -11.89 -26.52
CA ILE A 226 4.93 -11.56 -27.16
C ILE A 226 3.69 -12.33 -26.64
N ASN A 227 3.90 -13.52 -26.06
CA ASN A 227 2.84 -14.33 -25.46
C ASN A 227 2.67 -14.10 -23.94
N SER A 228 3.62 -13.39 -23.31
CA SER A 228 3.57 -13.02 -21.89
C SER A 228 2.46 -11.99 -21.66
N THR A 229 1.75 -12.13 -20.54
CA THR A 229 0.72 -11.17 -20.13
C THR A 229 1.31 -9.77 -19.94
N ALA A 230 2.58 -9.67 -19.55
CA ALA A 230 3.30 -8.40 -19.43
C ALA A 230 3.43 -7.63 -20.77
N ALA A 231 3.40 -8.33 -21.91
CA ALA A 231 3.63 -7.72 -23.23
C ALA A 231 2.34 -7.45 -24.02
N ASN A 232 1.21 -8.09 -23.71
CA ASN A 232 -0.04 -7.90 -24.44
C ASN A 232 -1.32 -7.99 -23.56
N PRO A 233 -1.54 -7.03 -22.64
CA PRO A 233 -2.72 -6.98 -21.77
C PRO A 233 -4.06 -7.00 -22.53
N GLU A 234 -4.19 -6.22 -23.59
CA GLU A 234 -5.47 -6.01 -24.30
C GLU A 234 -6.04 -7.30 -24.92
N SER A 235 -5.17 -8.22 -25.35
CA SER A 235 -5.57 -9.53 -25.88
C SER A 235 -6.14 -10.50 -24.84
N LYS A 236 -6.03 -10.19 -23.55
CA LYS A 236 -6.41 -11.06 -22.41
C LYS A 236 -7.46 -10.42 -21.50
N MET A 237 -8.43 -9.68 -22.05
CA MET A 237 -9.49 -9.02 -21.28
C MET A 237 -10.27 -9.95 -20.33
N TYR A 238 -10.34 -11.25 -20.65
CA TYR A 238 -10.95 -12.26 -19.76
C TYR A 238 -10.23 -12.36 -18.41
N ALA A 239 -8.91 -12.18 -18.38
CA ALA A 239 -8.10 -12.24 -17.16
C ALA A 239 -8.44 -11.08 -16.22
N PHE A 240 -8.64 -9.87 -16.74
CA PHE A 240 -9.05 -8.72 -15.92
C PHE A 240 -10.47 -8.88 -15.37
N LYS A 241 -11.38 -9.45 -16.16
CA LYS A 241 -12.72 -9.82 -15.66
C LYS A 241 -12.61 -10.86 -14.54
N ALA A 242 -11.80 -11.90 -14.72
CA ALA A 242 -11.56 -12.90 -13.68
C ALA A 242 -10.97 -12.29 -12.41
N GLY A 243 -10.05 -11.33 -12.53
CA GLY A 243 -9.47 -10.64 -11.38
C GLY A 243 -10.47 -9.76 -10.63
N ALA A 244 -11.34 -9.04 -11.34
CA ALA A 244 -12.44 -8.30 -10.71
C ALA A 244 -13.40 -9.24 -9.95
N GLU A 245 -13.74 -10.39 -10.55
CA GLU A 245 -14.57 -11.40 -9.89
C GLU A 245 -13.87 -12.06 -8.69
N ALA A 246 -12.55 -12.23 -8.74
CA ALA A 246 -11.76 -12.73 -7.60
C ALA A 246 -11.81 -11.76 -6.41
N ILE A 247 -11.72 -10.44 -6.67
CA ILE A 247 -11.87 -9.40 -5.64
C ILE A 247 -13.29 -9.40 -5.06
N LYS A 248 -14.33 -9.50 -5.90
CA LYS A 248 -15.72 -9.60 -5.42
C LYS A 248 -15.92 -10.83 -4.53
N ALA A 249 -15.38 -11.98 -4.95
CA ALA A 249 -15.44 -13.21 -4.17
C ALA A 249 -14.67 -13.07 -2.84
N HIS A 250 -13.55 -12.35 -2.83
CA HIS A 250 -12.82 -11.99 -1.61
C HIS A 250 -13.69 -11.16 -0.65
N TYR A 251 -14.26 -10.04 -1.11
CA TYR A 251 -15.14 -9.22 -0.27
C TYR A 251 -16.31 -10.02 0.31
N ALA A 252 -16.93 -10.89 -0.49
CA ALA A 252 -18.01 -11.75 -0.01
C ALA A 252 -17.60 -12.70 1.12
N ARG A 253 -16.31 -13.10 1.20
CA ARG A 253 -15.79 -13.95 2.27
C ARG A 253 -15.43 -13.17 3.52
N VAL A 254 -14.71 -12.05 3.39
CA VAL A 254 -14.14 -11.34 4.55
C VAL A 254 -14.94 -10.14 5.03
N LEU A 255 -15.77 -9.55 4.18
CA LEU A 255 -16.57 -8.37 4.49
C LEU A 255 -18.02 -8.55 3.99
N PRO A 256 -18.73 -9.63 4.38
CA PRO A 256 -20.06 -9.96 3.84
C PRO A 256 -21.13 -8.89 4.10
N ASN A 257 -20.90 -8.03 5.10
CA ASN A 257 -21.81 -6.93 5.45
C ASN A 257 -21.55 -5.66 4.63
N ILE A 258 -20.42 -5.58 3.92
CA ILE A 258 -20.07 -4.44 3.07
C ILE A 258 -20.59 -4.73 1.67
N LYS A 259 -21.50 -3.89 1.18
CA LYS A 259 -22.08 -4.09 -0.15
C LYS A 259 -21.17 -3.54 -1.22
N ILE A 260 -20.71 -4.44 -2.09
CA ILE A 260 -19.95 -4.08 -3.29
C ILE A 260 -20.94 -3.99 -4.45
N LYS A 261 -21.05 -2.81 -5.07
CA LYS A 261 -21.86 -2.59 -6.26
C LYS A 261 -21.20 -3.25 -7.47
N ASP A 262 -19.92 -2.96 -7.66
CA ASP A 262 -19.11 -3.54 -8.73
C ASP A 262 -17.61 -3.46 -8.40
N VAL A 263 -16.81 -4.21 -9.15
CA VAL A 263 -15.35 -4.06 -9.21
C VAL A 263 -15.02 -3.90 -10.68
N VAL A 264 -14.51 -2.73 -11.06
CA VAL A 264 -14.23 -2.37 -12.45
C VAL A 264 -12.74 -2.18 -12.66
N ASN A 265 -12.28 -2.15 -13.91
CA ASN A 265 -10.91 -1.72 -14.19
C ASN A 265 -10.78 -0.23 -13.84
N GLY A 266 -9.69 0.11 -13.17
CA GLY A 266 -9.29 1.49 -12.90
C GLY A 266 -8.67 2.15 -14.13
N GLU A 267 -7.79 3.13 -13.89
CA GLU A 267 -7.14 3.88 -14.97
C GLU A 267 -6.30 3.00 -15.92
N SER A 268 -5.74 1.90 -15.42
CA SER A 268 -4.97 0.95 -16.23
C SER A 268 -5.44 -0.49 -16.00
N LEU A 269 -5.31 -1.33 -17.03
CA LEU A 269 -5.65 -2.75 -16.93
C LEU A 269 -4.81 -3.44 -15.84
N GLY A 270 -5.47 -4.27 -15.03
CA GLY A 270 -4.85 -4.92 -13.87
C GLY A 270 -4.88 -4.09 -12.59
N ILE A 271 -5.34 -2.84 -12.66
CA ILE A 271 -5.75 -2.03 -11.50
C ILE A 271 -7.28 -2.06 -11.43
N TYR A 272 -7.81 -2.19 -10.23
CA TYR A 272 -9.23 -2.33 -9.98
C TYR A 272 -9.75 -1.20 -9.09
N HIS A 273 -10.94 -0.72 -9.41
CA HIS A 273 -11.71 0.21 -8.60
C HIS A 273 -12.90 -0.55 -8.01
N THR A 274 -12.95 -0.61 -6.67
CA THR A 274 -14.11 -1.15 -5.96
C THR A 274 -15.15 -0.05 -5.79
N ILE A 275 -16.35 -0.27 -6.33
CA ILE A 275 -17.47 0.65 -6.17
C ILE A 275 -18.39 0.10 -5.09
N PHE A 276 -18.58 0.85 -4.01
CA PHE A 276 -19.42 0.46 -2.89
C PHE A 276 -20.90 0.80 -3.14
N ALA A 277 -21.79 0.08 -2.48
CA ALA A 277 -23.20 0.40 -2.37
C ALA A 277 -23.56 0.67 -0.90
N PHE A 278 -24.51 1.57 -0.69
CA PHE A 278 -24.94 1.99 0.64
C PHE A 278 -26.45 1.77 0.78
N GLU A 279 -26.87 1.19 1.91
CA GLU A 279 -28.28 1.16 2.31
C GLU A 279 -28.61 2.30 3.26
N GLU A 280 -27.65 2.66 4.09
CA GLU A 280 -27.73 3.74 5.05
C GLU A 280 -26.64 4.75 4.77
N TYR A 281 -26.97 6.02 4.99
CA TYR A 281 -26.06 7.14 4.87
C TYR A 281 -25.86 7.73 6.27
N PRO A 282 -24.97 7.18 7.12
CA PRO A 282 -24.72 7.73 8.44
C PRO A 282 -24.27 9.18 8.36
N LEU A 283 -24.62 9.94 9.40
CA LEU A 283 -24.25 11.36 9.49
C LEU A 283 -22.73 11.49 9.62
N ILE A 284 -22.15 12.30 8.72
CA ILE A 284 -20.77 12.74 8.79
C ILE A 284 -20.74 14.18 9.30
N SER A 285 -20.00 14.42 10.37
CA SER A 285 -19.71 15.76 10.86
C SER A 285 -18.44 16.27 10.20
N VAL A 286 -18.57 17.29 9.35
CA VAL A 286 -17.45 17.95 8.67
C VAL A 286 -16.89 19.03 9.59
N ILE A 287 -15.63 18.89 10.01
CA ILE A 287 -14.95 19.74 10.99
C ILE A 287 -14.00 20.67 10.24
N ILE A 288 -14.28 21.98 10.23
CA ILE A 288 -13.55 22.96 9.40
C ILE A 288 -13.08 24.15 10.24
N PRO A 289 -11.79 24.24 10.59
CA PRO A 289 -11.18 25.48 11.09
C PRO A 289 -11.26 26.61 10.06
N ASN A 290 -11.65 27.82 10.46
CA ASN A 290 -11.66 28.98 9.56
C ASN A 290 -11.28 30.30 10.26
N LYS A 291 -10.54 31.13 9.52
CA LYS A 291 -10.19 32.51 9.89
C LYS A 291 -10.09 33.37 8.63
N ASP A 292 -11.03 34.29 8.42
CA ASP A 292 -11.02 35.33 7.37
C ASP A 292 -10.99 34.85 5.89
N HIS A 293 -11.00 33.54 5.66
CA HIS A 293 -11.07 32.87 4.35
C HIS A 293 -12.51 32.55 3.92
N THR A 294 -13.33 33.60 3.82
CA THR A 294 -14.77 33.46 3.51
C THR A 294 -15.03 32.79 2.15
N GLU A 295 -14.29 33.18 1.10
CA GLU A 295 -14.50 32.67 -0.26
C GLU A 295 -14.09 31.20 -0.39
N ASP A 296 -12.96 30.84 0.21
CA ASP A 296 -12.48 29.46 0.25
C ASP A 296 -13.46 28.57 1.03
N LEU A 297 -13.89 29.02 2.22
CA LEU A 297 -14.85 28.28 3.04
C LEU A 297 -16.18 28.06 2.33
N ASP A 298 -16.69 29.07 1.62
CA ASP A 298 -17.94 28.96 0.86
C ASP A 298 -17.83 27.94 -0.25
N LYS A 299 -16.72 27.98 -1.01
CA LYS A 299 -16.42 27.00 -2.04
C LYS A 299 -16.32 25.58 -1.46
N ALA A 300 -15.65 25.42 -0.32
CA ALA A 300 -15.49 24.13 0.34
C ALA A 300 -16.83 23.54 0.77
N ILE A 301 -17.67 24.30 1.49
CA ILE A 301 -18.99 23.84 1.95
C ILE A 301 -19.93 23.58 0.75
N ARG A 302 -20.01 24.52 -0.20
CA ARG A 302 -20.94 24.41 -1.33
C ARG A 302 -20.57 23.30 -2.29
N SER A 303 -19.29 23.07 -2.56
CA SER A 303 -18.88 21.96 -3.43
C SER A 303 -19.38 20.62 -2.88
N MET A 304 -19.35 20.44 -1.55
CA MET A 304 -19.90 19.26 -0.88
C MET A 304 -21.42 19.20 -0.91
N MET A 305 -22.09 20.33 -0.66
CA MET A 305 -23.56 20.42 -0.57
C MET A 305 -24.27 20.36 -1.93
N GLU A 306 -23.67 20.94 -2.96
CA GLU A 306 -24.31 21.16 -4.27
C GLU A 306 -23.84 20.15 -5.32
N LYS A 307 -22.59 19.67 -5.24
CA LYS A 307 -22.04 18.67 -6.17
C LYS A 307 -21.97 17.27 -5.55
N GLY A 308 -21.75 17.17 -4.24
CA GLY A 308 -21.56 15.91 -3.54
C GLY A 308 -22.80 15.03 -3.53
N THR A 309 -22.57 13.72 -3.49
CA THR A 309 -23.63 12.69 -3.53
C THR A 309 -23.96 12.09 -2.16
N TRP A 310 -23.17 12.39 -1.12
CA TRP A 310 -23.47 11.95 0.25
C TRP A 310 -24.49 12.90 0.89
N PRO A 311 -25.70 12.42 1.25
CA PRO A 311 -26.81 13.31 1.61
C PRO A 311 -26.79 13.74 3.07
N ASN A 312 -26.09 13.03 3.95
CA ASN A 312 -26.22 13.20 5.40
C ASN A 312 -24.96 13.84 6.00
N LEU A 313 -24.92 15.18 5.94
CA LEU A 313 -23.81 16.01 6.38
C LEU A 313 -24.26 17.06 7.39
N GLU A 314 -23.42 17.31 8.39
CA GLU A 314 -23.44 18.56 9.16
C GLU A 314 -22.05 19.20 9.08
N PHE A 315 -21.98 20.52 9.21
CA PHE A 315 -20.73 21.26 9.14
C PHE A 315 -20.52 22.01 10.45
N ILE A 316 -19.42 21.70 11.13
CA ILE A 316 -18.96 22.41 12.31
C ILE A 316 -17.79 23.30 11.88
N VAL A 317 -18.09 24.57 11.62
CA VAL A 317 -17.09 25.57 11.30
C VAL A 317 -16.54 26.14 12.60
N ILE A 318 -15.25 25.95 12.84
CA ILE A 318 -14.58 26.47 14.03
C ILE A 318 -13.94 27.79 13.67
N GLU A 319 -14.59 28.86 14.08
CA GLU A 319 -14.00 30.19 14.01
C GLU A 319 -12.78 30.24 14.94
N ASN A 320 -11.66 30.77 14.43
CA ASN A 320 -10.50 31.08 15.24
C ASN A 320 -9.92 32.48 14.93
N ASN A 321 -10.33 33.48 15.69
CA ASN A 321 -9.74 34.83 15.72
C ASN A 321 -9.84 35.63 14.40
N SER A 322 -10.96 35.50 13.69
CA SER A 322 -11.33 36.31 12.54
C SER A 322 -11.43 37.79 12.89
N THR A 323 -10.86 38.64 12.04
CA THR A 323 -10.79 40.09 12.23
C THR A 323 -11.64 40.85 11.22
N GLU A 324 -12.02 40.22 10.12
CA GLU A 324 -12.76 40.87 9.05
C GLU A 324 -14.28 40.81 9.29
N GLU A 325 -14.95 41.96 9.18
CA GLU A 325 -16.42 42.05 9.33
C GLU A 325 -17.16 41.16 8.33
N LYS A 326 -16.60 41.04 7.10
CA LYS A 326 -17.16 40.20 6.03
C LYS A 326 -17.32 38.73 6.47
N THR A 327 -16.42 38.24 7.33
CA THR A 327 -16.43 36.85 7.81
C THR A 327 -17.61 36.59 8.73
N TRP A 328 -17.91 37.52 9.64
CA TRP A 328 -19.05 37.42 10.55
C TRP A 328 -20.38 37.52 9.81
N VAL A 329 -20.47 38.45 8.84
CA VAL A 329 -21.64 38.56 7.94
C VAL A 329 -21.86 37.26 7.17
N TYR A 330 -20.78 36.65 6.67
CA TYR A 330 -20.84 35.38 5.97
C TYR A 330 -21.30 34.23 6.86
N TYR A 331 -20.77 34.10 8.08
CA TYR A 331 -21.19 33.08 9.04
C TYR A 331 -22.68 33.16 9.36
N GLU A 332 -23.26 34.35 9.48
CA GLU A 332 -24.70 34.50 9.63
C GLU A 332 -25.46 34.07 8.37
N LYS A 333 -24.95 34.43 7.18
CA LYS A 333 -25.57 34.09 5.90
C LYS A 333 -25.61 32.58 5.70
N ILE A 334 -24.47 31.90 5.83
CA ILE A 334 -24.34 30.47 5.50
C ILE A 334 -25.15 29.59 6.45
N GLN A 335 -25.24 29.94 7.74
CA GLN A 335 -26.07 29.22 8.71
C GLN A 335 -27.57 29.41 8.46
N LYS A 336 -27.99 30.57 7.93
CA LYS A 336 -29.39 30.82 7.52
C LYS A 336 -29.75 30.05 6.25
N GLU A 337 -28.79 29.92 5.33
CA GLU A 337 -28.96 29.22 4.05
C GLU A 337 -28.95 27.70 4.22
N TYR A 338 -28.04 27.19 5.06
CA TYR A 338 -27.89 25.77 5.36
C TYR A 338 -27.98 25.52 6.88
N PRO A 339 -29.15 25.10 7.40
CA PRO A 339 -29.35 24.87 8.83
C PRO A 339 -28.45 23.81 9.46
N GLN A 340 -27.87 22.92 8.66
CA GLN A 340 -26.88 21.93 9.08
C GLN A 340 -25.46 22.49 9.23
N VAL A 341 -25.24 23.77 8.89
CA VAL A 341 -23.98 24.47 9.18
C VAL A 341 -24.10 25.15 10.54
N LYS A 342 -23.07 24.95 11.38
CA LYS A 342 -22.97 25.53 12.70
C LYS A 342 -21.59 26.14 12.88
N VAL A 343 -21.55 27.41 13.25
CA VAL A 343 -20.30 28.11 13.56
C VAL A 343 -20.08 28.12 15.07
N VAL A 344 -18.94 27.63 15.52
CA VAL A 344 -18.53 27.61 16.93
C VAL A 344 -17.26 28.42 17.11
N LYS A 345 -17.17 29.16 18.22
CA LYS A 345 -16.04 30.07 18.49
C LYS A 345 -15.02 29.42 19.39
N TYR A 346 -13.79 29.27 18.92
CA TYR A 346 -12.66 28.81 19.74
C TYR A 346 -11.83 30.01 20.21
N ASN A 347 -11.77 30.20 21.54
CA ASN A 347 -10.99 31.27 22.17
C ASN A 347 -9.63 30.72 22.59
N GLY A 348 -8.62 30.93 21.75
CA GLY A 348 -7.25 30.51 22.00
C GLY A 348 -6.32 30.84 20.84
N GLU A 349 -5.02 30.66 21.05
CA GLU A 349 -4.04 30.75 19.97
C GLU A 349 -4.25 29.64 18.94
N PHE A 350 -3.79 29.87 17.71
CA PHE A 350 -3.92 28.89 16.65
C PHE A 350 -3.13 27.63 16.97
N ASN A 351 -3.83 26.52 17.07
CA ASN A 351 -3.29 25.17 17.19
C ASN A 351 -4.30 24.25 16.51
N TYR A 352 -3.92 23.70 15.35
CA TYR A 352 -4.80 22.92 14.49
C TYR A 352 -5.41 21.73 15.25
N SER A 353 -4.58 21.03 16.04
CA SER A 353 -5.02 19.90 16.87
C SER A 353 -6.06 20.32 17.91
N LYS A 354 -5.82 21.39 18.67
CA LYS A 354 -6.76 21.91 19.68
C LYS A 354 -8.07 22.38 19.07
N ILE A 355 -8.00 23.07 17.94
CA ILE A 355 -9.17 23.60 17.23
C ILE A 355 -10.05 22.45 16.74
N ASN A 356 -9.46 21.41 16.14
CA ASN A 356 -10.20 20.24 15.69
C ASN A 356 -10.76 19.43 16.87
N ASN A 357 -9.96 19.19 17.93
CA ASN A 357 -10.42 18.53 19.16
C ASN A 357 -11.62 19.29 19.79
N PHE A 358 -11.59 20.63 19.77
CA PHE A 358 -12.69 21.47 20.23
C PHE A 358 -13.92 21.35 19.32
N GLY A 359 -13.74 21.39 18.00
CA GLY A 359 -14.83 21.23 17.01
C GLY A 359 -15.59 19.92 17.18
N VAL A 360 -14.88 18.81 17.40
CA VAL A 360 -15.46 17.48 17.62
C VAL A 360 -16.46 17.45 18.79
N GLN A 361 -16.32 18.30 19.80
CA GLN A 361 -17.26 18.35 20.94
C GLN A 361 -18.67 18.81 20.53
N TYR A 362 -18.81 19.44 19.37
CA TYR A 362 -20.09 19.90 18.82
C TYR A 362 -20.65 18.97 17.74
N ALA A 363 -19.89 17.95 17.35
CA ALA A 363 -20.25 16.98 16.33
C ALA A 363 -21.22 15.92 16.87
N THR A 364 -22.22 15.57 16.06
CA THR A 364 -23.27 14.60 16.38
C THR A 364 -23.23 13.35 15.50
N GLY A 365 -22.43 13.37 14.43
CA GLY A 365 -22.23 12.25 13.51
C GLY A 365 -21.47 11.07 14.09
N GLY A 366 -21.63 9.91 13.45
CA GLY A 366 -20.86 8.70 13.74
C GLY A 366 -19.47 8.71 13.09
N TYR A 367 -19.24 9.65 12.18
CA TYR A 367 -18.00 9.84 11.45
C TYR A 367 -17.61 11.32 11.46
N TYR A 368 -16.31 11.58 11.53
CA TYR A 368 -15.71 12.90 11.49
C TYR A 368 -14.92 13.05 10.20
N LEU A 369 -15.25 14.06 9.41
CA LEU A 369 -14.45 14.47 8.26
C LEU A 369 -13.67 15.72 8.65
N PHE A 370 -12.38 15.56 8.95
CA PHE A 370 -11.48 16.69 9.10
C PHE A 370 -11.19 17.25 7.72
N MET A 371 -11.36 18.56 7.57
CA MET A 371 -11.28 19.22 6.28
C MET A 371 -10.73 20.63 6.44
N ASN A 372 -9.74 21.00 5.62
CA ASN A 372 -9.30 22.38 5.53
C ASN A 372 -10.37 23.23 4.84
N ASN A 373 -10.35 24.54 5.09
CA ASN A 373 -11.33 25.47 4.52
C ASN A 373 -11.07 25.82 3.05
N ASP A 374 -9.94 25.42 2.48
CA ASP A 374 -9.48 25.73 1.12
C ASP A 374 -9.42 24.49 0.21
N VAL A 375 -10.35 23.56 0.42
CA VAL A 375 -10.56 22.41 -0.46
C VAL A 375 -11.78 22.60 -1.36
N GLU A 376 -11.80 21.94 -2.52
CA GLU A 376 -12.95 21.87 -3.40
C GLU A 376 -13.16 20.43 -3.89
N LEU A 377 -14.39 19.92 -3.76
CA LEU A 377 -14.77 18.61 -4.27
C LEU A 377 -14.64 18.56 -5.80
N ILE A 378 -13.87 17.59 -6.31
CA ILE A 378 -13.76 17.31 -7.75
C ILE A 378 -14.76 16.24 -8.14
N GLU A 379 -14.65 15.05 -7.55
CA GLU A 379 -15.49 13.90 -7.91
C GLU A 379 -16.74 13.85 -7.00
N PRO A 380 -17.97 13.91 -7.54
CA PRO A 380 -19.22 13.92 -6.78
C PRO A 380 -19.38 12.79 -5.76
N ASP A 381 -18.77 11.64 -6.01
CA ASP A 381 -18.83 10.43 -5.18
C ASP A 381 -17.62 10.27 -4.25
N SER A 382 -16.74 11.27 -4.11
CA SER A 382 -15.56 11.15 -3.24
C SER A 382 -15.89 10.78 -1.80
N LEU A 383 -17.01 11.26 -1.24
CA LEU A 383 -17.42 10.83 0.10
C LEU A 383 -17.95 9.39 0.14
N GLN A 384 -18.59 8.90 -0.92
CA GLN A 384 -18.94 7.50 -1.02
C GLN A 384 -17.69 6.62 -1.10
N GLU A 385 -16.66 7.06 -1.83
CA GLU A 385 -15.36 6.40 -1.86
C GLU A 385 -14.75 6.28 -0.46
N LEU A 386 -14.69 7.41 0.27
CA LEU A 386 -14.11 7.44 1.62
C LEU A 386 -14.92 6.60 2.61
N MET A 387 -16.26 6.74 2.58
CA MET A 387 -17.17 5.96 3.41
C MET A 387 -17.12 4.46 3.11
N GLY A 388 -16.83 4.09 1.85
CA GLY A 388 -16.66 2.71 1.40
C GLY A 388 -15.66 1.94 2.25
N TYR A 389 -14.54 2.59 2.59
CA TYR A 389 -13.50 2.03 3.46
C TYR A 389 -13.75 2.34 4.93
N ALA A 390 -14.18 3.55 5.28
CA ALA A 390 -14.34 3.98 6.67
C ALA A 390 -15.39 3.16 7.44
N GLN A 391 -16.38 2.60 6.75
CA GLN A 391 -17.40 1.72 7.35
C GLN A 391 -16.86 0.36 7.81
N ARG A 392 -15.66 -0.04 7.40
CA ARG A 392 -15.03 -1.30 7.86
C ARG A 392 -14.44 -1.16 9.27
N GLU A 393 -14.68 -2.15 10.11
CA GLU A 393 -14.24 -2.13 11.52
C GLU A 393 -12.72 -2.15 11.71
N ASP A 394 -11.97 -2.66 10.72
CA ASP A 394 -10.51 -2.70 10.71
C ASP A 394 -9.86 -1.38 10.27
N VAL A 395 -10.64 -0.41 9.77
CA VAL A 395 -10.16 0.89 9.27
C VAL A 395 -10.40 1.99 10.28
N GLY A 396 -9.36 2.75 10.57
CA GLY A 396 -9.40 3.86 11.54
C GLY A 396 -9.48 5.24 10.90
N ALA A 397 -8.79 5.45 9.78
CA ALA A 397 -8.83 6.68 9.01
C ALA A 397 -8.77 6.42 7.51
N VAL A 398 -9.40 7.29 6.74
CA VAL A 398 -9.39 7.25 5.27
C VAL A 398 -9.04 8.63 4.73
N GLY A 399 -7.99 8.71 3.94
CA GLY A 399 -7.61 9.90 3.18
C GLY A 399 -7.97 9.73 1.71
N CYS A 400 -7.91 10.83 0.96
CA CYS A 400 -8.20 10.88 -0.47
C CYS A 400 -7.00 11.40 -1.26
N ARG A 401 -7.14 11.48 -2.58
CA ARG A 401 -6.19 12.18 -3.43
C ARG A 401 -6.47 13.68 -3.41
N LEU A 402 -5.42 14.48 -3.21
CA LEU A 402 -5.49 15.94 -3.31
C LEU A 402 -4.65 16.41 -4.48
N LEU A 403 -5.24 17.31 -5.27
CA LEU A 403 -4.60 17.95 -6.41
C LEU A 403 -4.38 19.45 -6.13
N TYR A 404 -3.30 19.99 -6.69
CA TYR A 404 -3.14 21.42 -6.84
C TYR A 404 -4.11 21.98 -7.89
N GLU A 405 -4.20 23.32 -7.98
CA GLU A 405 -5.06 24.01 -8.95
C GLU A 405 -4.72 23.69 -10.42
N ASP A 406 -3.49 23.25 -10.70
CA ASP A 406 -3.03 22.85 -12.02
C ASP A 406 -3.21 21.35 -12.33
N ASP A 407 -4.02 20.67 -11.52
CA ASP A 407 -4.30 19.22 -11.59
C ASP A 407 -3.07 18.32 -11.40
N THR A 408 -1.97 18.85 -10.87
CA THR A 408 -0.86 18.03 -10.38
C THR A 408 -1.14 17.49 -8.99
N ILE A 409 -0.59 16.32 -8.67
CA ILE A 409 -0.78 15.66 -7.37
C ILE A 409 -0.09 16.48 -6.28
N GLN A 410 -0.84 16.80 -5.24
CA GLN A 410 -0.31 17.32 -3.97
C GLN A 410 -0.21 16.22 -2.92
N HIS A 411 -1.19 15.31 -2.87
CA HIS A 411 -1.22 14.23 -1.91
C HIS A 411 -1.77 12.95 -2.54
N ALA A 412 -0.96 11.90 -2.48
CA ALA A 412 -1.38 10.54 -2.74
C ALA A 412 -0.85 9.60 -1.64
N GLY A 413 -0.97 10.06 -0.38
CA GLY A 413 -0.37 9.42 0.79
C GLY A 413 0.80 10.15 1.41
N VAL A 414 1.18 9.75 2.63
CA VAL A 414 2.41 10.18 3.31
C VAL A 414 3.37 9.00 3.50
N ILE A 415 4.66 9.23 3.23
CA ILE A 415 5.75 8.30 3.47
C ILE A 415 6.48 8.74 4.74
N ILE A 416 6.60 7.86 5.74
CA ILE A 416 7.36 8.14 6.96
C ILE A 416 8.87 8.00 6.69
N GLY A 417 9.65 8.95 7.21
CA GLY A 417 11.09 9.05 7.02
C GLY A 417 11.53 9.76 5.74
N LEU A 418 10.60 10.13 4.86
CA LEU A 418 10.90 10.94 3.67
C LEU A 418 11.48 12.29 4.10
N GLU A 419 12.61 12.66 3.50
CA GLU A 419 13.39 13.86 3.84
C GLU A 419 13.71 13.98 5.34
N GLY A 420 13.77 12.86 6.05
CA GLY A 420 14.11 12.80 7.46
C GLY A 420 12.96 12.46 8.40
N ILE A 421 11.75 12.91 8.09
CA ILE A 421 10.61 12.87 9.03
C ILE A 421 9.39 12.22 8.39
N ALA A 422 8.79 12.89 7.42
CA ALA A 422 7.63 12.43 6.67
C ALA A 422 7.35 13.40 5.53
N GLY A 423 6.75 12.92 4.43
CA GLY A 423 6.33 13.81 3.35
C GLY A 423 5.35 13.16 2.38
N HIS A 424 4.71 14.00 1.58
CA HIS A 424 3.65 13.61 0.65
C HIS A 424 4.23 12.84 -0.53
N ALA A 425 3.55 11.77 -0.94
CA ALA A 425 3.92 10.98 -2.10
C ALA A 425 3.46 11.64 -3.41
N PHE A 426 4.27 11.50 -4.47
CA PHE A 426 3.97 11.91 -5.85
C PHE A 426 3.71 13.41 -6.07
N VAL A 427 4.19 14.29 -5.18
CA VAL A 427 4.07 15.75 -5.31
C VAL A 427 4.54 16.24 -6.68
N GLY A 428 3.70 17.03 -7.34
CA GLY A 428 3.96 17.64 -8.66
C GLY A 428 3.87 16.68 -9.85
N GLN A 429 3.51 15.41 -9.64
CA GLN A 429 3.23 14.49 -10.75
C GLN A 429 1.87 14.79 -11.37
N GLN A 430 1.66 14.36 -12.62
CA GLN A 430 0.35 14.44 -13.26
C GLN A 430 -0.66 13.57 -12.51
N SER A 431 -1.91 14.01 -12.44
CA SER A 431 -3.01 13.29 -11.78
C SER A 431 -3.46 12.02 -12.50
N HIS A 432 -2.92 11.71 -13.68
CA HIS A 432 -3.29 10.54 -14.44
C HIS A 432 -2.04 9.80 -14.96
N GLY A 433 -1.97 8.49 -14.71
CA GLY A 433 -0.93 7.59 -15.21
C GLY A 433 0.50 7.90 -14.78
N GLY A 434 1.43 7.04 -15.19
CA GLY A 434 2.88 7.36 -15.18
C GLY A 434 3.57 7.43 -13.81
N THR A 435 2.85 7.24 -12.70
CA THR A 435 3.46 7.09 -11.38
C THR A 435 4.04 5.68 -11.20
N TYR A 436 4.92 5.50 -10.21
CA TYR A 436 5.58 4.21 -9.94
C TYR A 436 4.57 3.07 -9.81
N PHE A 437 4.52 2.16 -10.80
CA PHE A 437 3.52 1.09 -10.90
C PHE A 437 2.07 1.59 -10.70
N ASN A 438 1.78 2.81 -11.20
CA ASN A 438 0.50 3.50 -11.04
C ASN A 438 0.04 3.66 -9.58
N ARG A 439 0.98 3.65 -8.62
CA ARG A 439 0.67 3.59 -7.19
C ARG A 439 -0.13 4.78 -6.67
N ALA A 440 -0.11 5.94 -7.34
CA ALA A 440 -1.02 7.05 -7.00
C ALA A 440 -2.50 6.78 -7.36
N MET A 441 -2.77 5.77 -8.17
CA MET A 441 -4.10 5.39 -8.69
C MET A 441 -4.62 4.09 -8.09
N VAL A 442 -3.93 3.60 -7.07
CA VAL A 442 -4.19 2.33 -6.39
C VAL A 442 -4.57 2.65 -4.96
N THR A 443 -5.80 2.30 -4.57
CA THR A 443 -6.18 2.36 -3.16
C THR A 443 -5.28 1.43 -2.37
N GLN A 444 -4.73 1.92 -1.26
CA GLN A 444 -3.76 1.16 -0.47
C GLN A 444 -3.74 1.59 0.99
N ASP A 445 -3.23 0.71 1.84
CA ASP A 445 -2.89 1.05 3.21
C ASP A 445 -1.62 1.90 3.24
N LEU A 446 -1.60 2.95 4.05
CA LEU A 446 -0.42 3.80 4.27
C LEU A 446 -0.20 4.07 5.75
N SER A 447 0.99 4.58 6.07
CA SER A 447 1.31 4.89 7.46
C SER A 447 0.61 6.17 7.92
N ALA A 448 0.37 7.11 7.01
CA ALA A 448 -0.42 8.30 7.27
C ALA A 448 -1.04 8.87 5.99
N VAL A 449 -2.11 9.64 6.18
CA VAL A 449 -2.76 10.52 5.20
C VAL A 449 -2.95 11.89 5.83
N THR A 450 -3.20 12.92 5.04
CA THR A 450 -3.32 14.28 5.58
C THR A 450 -4.73 14.60 6.08
N ALA A 451 -4.84 15.43 7.12
CA ALA A 451 -6.12 15.93 7.63
C ALA A 451 -6.74 17.06 6.79
N ALA A 452 -6.11 17.47 5.68
CA ALA A 452 -6.74 18.38 4.73
C ALA A 452 -8.07 17.83 4.18
N VAL A 453 -8.16 16.51 4.00
CA VAL A 453 -9.42 15.74 3.87
C VAL A 453 -9.19 14.34 4.47
N MET A 454 -9.67 14.10 5.69
CA MET A 454 -9.54 12.81 6.38
C MET A 454 -10.85 12.41 7.05
N LEU A 455 -11.38 11.25 6.67
CA LEU A 455 -12.56 10.66 7.28
C LEU A 455 -12.16 9.65 8.37
N VAL A 456 -12.79 9.75 9.52
CA VAL A 456 -12.46 8.97 10.72
C VAL A 456 -13.74 8.50 11.39
N ARG A 457 -13.77 7.26 11.89
CA ARG A 457 -14.88 6.79 12.73
C ARG A 457 -14.78 7.40 14.12
N LYS A 458 -15.89 7.90 14.66
CA LYS A 458 -15.96 8.49 16.00
C LYS A 458 -15.32 7.63 17.09
N GLU A 459 -15.67 6.35 17.13
CA GLU A 459 -15.17 5.41 18.14
C GLU A 459 -13.65 5.25 18.09
N VAL A 460 -13.05 5.29 16.89
CA VAL A 460 -11.60 5.20 16.73
C VAL A 460 -10.93 6.49 17.20
N TYR A 461 -11.50 7.64 16.82
CA TYR A 461 -11.03 8.95 17.27
C TYR A 461 -10.99 9.06 18.79
N GLU A 462 -12.06 8.63 19.46
CA GLU A 462 -12.15 8.59 20.93
C GLU A 462 -11.16 7.60 21.54
N LYS A 463 -11.04 6.39 20.97
CA LYS A 463 -10.12 5.34 21.44
C LYS A 463 -8.66 5.77 21.43
N VAL A 464 -8.25 6.58 20.46
CA VAL A 464 -6.88 7.11 20.39
C VAL A 464 -6.73 8.51 21.00
N ALA A 465 -7.76 9.05 21.64
CA ALA A 465 -7.77 10.38 22.25
C ALA A 465 -7.40 11.51 21.26
N GLY A 466 -8.03 11.52 20.09
CA GLY A 466 -7.97 12.62 19.11
C GLY A 466 -6.58 13.04 18.65
N PHE A 467 -6.43 14.29 18.18
CA PHE A 467 -5.13 14.84 17.77
C PHE A 467 -4.25 15.15 18.98
N GLY A 468 -2.95 14.90 18.84
CA GLY A 468 -1.96 15.30 19.85
C GLY A 468 -1.76 16.81 19.85
N GLU A 469 -2.20 17.47 20.91
CA GLU A 469 -2.21 18.95 21.00
C GLU A 469 -0.82 19.60 21.05
N ASP A 470 0.22 18.80 21.30
CA ASP A 470 1.63 19.23 21.26
C ASP A 470 2.12 19.47 19.81
N PHE A 471 1.44 18.89 18.81
CA PHE A 471 1.62 19.19 17.39
C PHE A 471 0.62 20.27 16.98
N ALA A 472 1.03 21.53 17.03
CA ALA A 472 0.17 22.67 16.76
C ALA A 472 -0.07 22.90 15.26
N VAL A 473 0.95 22.68 14.42
CA VAL A 473 0.88 23.01 12.99
C VAL A 473 1.39 21.87 12.10
N ALA A 474 2.59 21.34 12.36
CA ALA A 474 3.14 20.25 11.56
C ALA A 474 2.93 18.89 12.23
N PHE A 475 2.88 17.84 11.40
CA PHE A 475 2.83 16.43 11.80
C PHE A 475 1.64 15.99 12.68
N ASN A 476 0.64 16.85 12.92
CA ASN A 476 -0.51 16.52 13.76
C ASN A 476 -1.35 15.36 13.18
N ASP A 477 -1.58 15.39 11.88
CA ASP A 477 -2.29 14.37 11.11
C ASP A 477 -1.50 13.07 11.04
N ILE A 478 -0.19 13.17 10.84
CA ILE A 478 0.72 12.03 10.84
C ILE A 478 0.77 11.37 12.22
N ASP A 479 0.95 12.14 13.30
CA ASP A 479 0.91 11.62 14.67
C ASP A 479 -0.41 10.91 14.95
N PHE A 480 -1.53 11.50 14.51
CA PHE A 480 -2.85 10.93 14.67
C PHE A 480 -2.99 9.59 13.92
N CYS A 481 -2.58 9.52 12.66
CA CYS A 481 -2.55 8.27 11.89
C CYS A 481 -1.65 7.21 12.55
N LEU A 482 -0.49 7.59 13.07
CA LEU A 482 0.42 6.66 13.75
C LEU A 482 -0.16 6.15 15.08
N LYS A 483 -0.93 6.97 15.82
CA LYS A 483 -1.70 6.52 16.98
C LYS A 483 -2.79 5.51 16.59
N ILE A 484 -3.51 5.75 15.49
CA ILE A 484 -4.49 4.82 14.91
C ILE A 484 -3.85 3.47 14.58
N ARG A 485 -2.69 3.49 13.90
CA ARG A 485 -1.94 2.26 13.57
C ARG A 485 -1.46 1.52 14.80
N ARG A 486 -0.92 2.24 15.79
CA ARG A 486 -0.51 1.67 17.08
C ARG A 486 -1.68 0.98 17.81
N ALA A 487 -2.91 1.44 17.59
CA ALA A 487 -4.13 0.83 18.13
C ALA A 487 -4.66 -0.37 17.30
N GLY A 488 -3.96 -0.75 16.22
CA GLY A 488 -4.25 -1.93 15.40
C GLY A 488 -5.16 -1.68 14.19
N TYR A 489 -5.45 -0.41 13.85
CA TYR A 489 -6.31 -0.07 12.72
C TYR A 489 -5.50 0.29 11.48
N LEU A 490 -6.12 0.09 10.31
CA LEU A 490 -5.59 0.52 9.03
C LEU A 490 -5.84 2.02 8.82
N VAL A 491 -4.94 2.65 8.05
CA VAL A 491 -5.12 3.98 7.49
C VAL A 491 -5.12 3.81 5.97
N VAL A 492 -6.26 4.07 5.34
CA VAL A 492 -6.49 3.77 3.92
C VAL A 492 -6.39 5.05 3.10
N TYR A 493 -5.63 5.01 2.02
CA TYR A 493 -5.65 6.03 0.98
C TYR A 493 -6.61 5.59 -0.13
N ALA A 494 -7.77 6.26 -0.25
CA ALA A 494 -8.77 5.99 -1.27
C ALA A 494 -8.48 6.81 -2.54
N ALA A 495 -7.89 6.17 -3.56
CA ALA A 495 -7.34 6.86 -4.73
C ALA A 495 -8.38 7.56 -5.62
N TYR A 496 -9.65 7.13 -5.55
CA TYR A 496 -10.77 7.62 -6.36
C TYR A 496 -11.55 8.74 -5.67
N GLY A 497 -11.37 8.97 -4.36
CA GLY A 497 -11.79 10.22 -3.73
C GLY A 497 -10.84 11.34 -4.15
N CYS A 498 -11.36 12.45 -4.68
CA CYS A 498 -10.52 13.49 -5.27
C CYS A 498 -11.03 14.90 -4.97
N PHE A 499 -10.11 15.74 -4.50
CA PHE A 499 -10.36 17.14 -4.17
C PHE A 499 -9.22 18.01 -4.68
N HIS A 500 -9.51 19.26 -5.03
CA HIS A 500 -8.49 20.30 -5.09
C HIS A 500 -8.21 20.77 -3.66
N HIS A 501 -6.97 21.09 -3.36
CA HIS A 501 -6.58 21.76 -2.13
C HIS A 501 -5.64 22.90 -2.48
N TYR A 502 -6.11 24.13 -2.31
CA TYR A 502 -5.46 25.35 -2.80
C TYR A 502 -4.37 25.88 -1.85
N GLU A 503 -3.56 24.95 -1.33
CA GLU A 503 -2.50 25.13 -0.34
C GLU A 503 -1.72 26.44 -0.55
N SER A 504 -1.35 27.09 0.57
CA SER A 504 -0.69 28.40 0.65
C SER A 504 -1.57 29.63 0.42
N LYS A 505 -2.85 29.51 0.02
CA LYS A 505 -3.77 30.67 -0.01
C LYS A 505 -4.18 31.14 1.38
N SER A 506 -4.29 30.23 2.35
CA SER A 506 -4.79 30.54 3.70
C SER A 506 -3.73 30.86 4.77
N ARG A 507 -2.53 30.28 4.65
CA ARG A 507 -1.49 30.33 5.71
C ARG A 507 -0.18 31.03 5.33
N GLY A 508 0.23 30.97 4.05
CA GLY A 508 1.59 31.33 3.61
C GLY A 508 2.68 30.33 4.07
N GLU A 509 3.93 30.57 3.66
CA GLU A 509 5.10 29.71 3.98
C GLU A 509 5.59 29.86 5.44
N ASP A 510 6.38 28.91 5.94
CA ASP A 510 7.05 28.98 7.26
C ASP A 510 8.34 29.83 7.19
N ASP A 511 8.15 31.11 6.86
CA ASP A 511 9.20 32.07 6.48
C ASP A 511 9.69 32.99 7.61
N THR A 512 9.05 32.95 8.78
CA THR A 512 9.44 33.76 9.95
C THR A 512 10.21 32.93 10.97
N SER A 513 11.11 33.57 11.72
CA SER A 513 11.95 32.91 12.74
C SER A 513 11.12 32.10 13.75
N ALA A 514 9.99 32.64 14.21
CA ALA A 514 9.10 31.95 15.14
C ALA A 514 8.43 30.70 14.52
N LYS A 515 8.01 30.76 13.25
CA LYS A 515 7.45 29.61 12.53
C LYS A 515 8.50 28.51 12.32
N MET A 516 9.73 28.90 11.97
CA MET A 516 10.85 27.99 11.82
C MET A 516 11.22 27.32 13.14
N GLU A 517 11.31 28.07 14.24
CA GLU A 517 11.59 27.55 15.59
C GLU A 517 10.53 26.54 16.04
N ARG A 518 9.24 26.88 15.87
CA ARG A 518 8.13 25.94 16.12
C ARG A 518 8.28 24.67 15.29
N PHE A 519 8.51 24.81 13.98
CA PHE A 519 8.64 23.65 13.09
C PHE A 519 9.80 22.73 13.51
N GLN A 520 10.95 23.30 13.90
CA GLN A 520 12.08 22.52 14.43
C GLN A 520 11.74 21.83 15.76
N SER A 521 10.99 22.49 16.63
CA SER A 521 10.50 21.87 17.88
C SER A 521 9.56 20.69 17.59
N GLU A 522 8.62 20.83 16.65
CA GLU A 522 7.70 19.77 16.25
C GLU A 522 8.45 18.60 15.56
N ILE A 523 9.50 18.87 14.78
CA ILE A 523 10.42 17.84 14.28
C ILE A 523 11.05 17.06 15.43
N GLY A 524 11.63 17.75 16.42
CA GLY A 524 12.25 17.10 17.57
C GLY A 524 11.25 16.22 18.33
N LEU A 525 10.03 16.72 18.56
CA LEU A 525 8.96 16.00 19.25
C LEU A 525 8.54 14.75 18.47
N PHE A 526 8.42 14.87 17.15
CA PHE A 526 8.07 13.74 16.28
C PHE A 526 9.15 12.66 16.34
N ILE A 527 10.43 13.05 16.24
CA ILE A 527 11.55 12.13 16.36
C ILE A 527 11.52 11.42 17.70
N ASP A 528 11.36 12.15 18.81
CA ASP A 528 11.33 11.55 20.14
C ASP A 528 10.19 10.54 20.30
N LYS A 529 8.98 10.91 19.84
CA LYS A 529 7.77 10.09 19.97
C LYS A 529 7.76 8.85 19.06
N TRP A 530 8.37 8.94 17.88
CA TRP A 530 8.29 7.93 16.82
C TRP A 530 9.66 7.42 16.36
N GLU A 531 10.70 7.56 17.18
CA GLU A 531 12.09 7.15 16.87
C GLU A 531 12.18 5.72 16.34
N SER A 532 11.54 4.78 17.02
CA SER A 532 11.59 3.37 16.63
C SER A 532 11.03 3.13 15.22
N LEU A 533 10.03 3.90 14.79
CA LEU A 533 9.47 3.78 13.43
C LEU A 533 10.42 4.39 12.41
N LEU A 534 10.98 5.57 12.71
CA LEU A 534 11.98 6.21 11.84
C LEU A 534 13.23 5.35 11.66
N GLU A 535 13.63 4.59 12.70
CA GLU A 535 14.76 3.67 12.63
C GLU A 535 14.47 2.39 11.87
N GLN A 536 13.28 1.81 12.04
CA GLN A 536 12.88 0.58 11.36
C GLN A 536 12.49 0.82 9.90
N GLY A 537 12.00 2.02 9.59
CA GLY A 537 11.44 2.38 8.29
C GLY A 537 9.92 2.20 8.23
N ASP A 538 9.29 2.91 7.30
CA ASP A 538 7.86 2.78 7.03
C ASP A 538 7.54 1.40 6.42
N PRO A 539 6.68 0.57 7.04
CA PRO A 539 6.35 -0.77 6.52
C PRO A 539 5.69 -0.74 5.13
N TYR A 540 5.03 0.37 4.76
CA TYR A 540 4.46 0.51 3.42
C TYR A 540 5.42 1.14 2.41
N TYR A 541 6.67 1.42 2.79
CA TYR A 541 7.69 1.93 1.88
C TYR A 541 8.87 0.96 1.80
N ASN A 542 9.12 0.42 0.61
CA ASN A 542 10.17 -0.58 0.43
C ASN A 542 11.56 0.00 0.74
N PRO A 543 12.42 -0.70 1.52
CA PRO A 543 13.73 -0.19 1.94
C PRO A 543 14.74 0.00 0.78
N ASN A 544 14.43 -0.51 -0.41
CA ASN A 544 15.21 -0.30 -1.63
C ASN A 544 14.88 1.03 -2.33
N LEU A 545 13.85 1.75 -1.89
CA LEU A 545 13.42 3.04 -2.41
C LEU A 545 14.04 4.20 -1.62
N SER A 546 14.32 5.29 -2.33
CA SER A 546 14.99 6.47 -1.79
C SER A 546 14.07 7.26 -0.86
N LEU A 547 14.62 7.75 0.26
CA LEU A 547 13.94 8.70 1.14
C LEU A 547 14.25 10.16 0.76
N GLN A 548 14.93 10.39 -0.37
CA GLN A 548 15.23 11.72 -0.90
C GLN A 548 14.27 12.13 -2.03
N SER A 549 13.32 11.25 -2.39
CA SER A 549 12.39 11.47 -3.50
C SER A 549 11.02 10.92 -3.16
N ALA A 550 10.00 11.76 -3.30
CA ALA A 550 8.59 11.38 -3.15
C ALA A 550 8.06 10.48 -4.28
N LEU A 551 8.90 10.13 -5.28
CA LEU A 551 8.50 9.49 -6.52
C LEU A 551 8.82 7.99 -6.57
N TYR A 552 9.09 7.35 -5.42
CA TYR A 552 9.42 5.92 -5.35
C TYR A 552 10.61 5.56 -6.25
N SER A 553 11.62 6.42 -6.27
CA SER A 553 12.84 6.17 -7.03
C SER A 553 13.71 5.14 -6.31
N PRO A 554 14.34 4.17 -7.02
CA PRO A 554 15.29 3.25 -6.40
C PRO A 554 16.47 4.00 -5.76
N ARG A 555 16.92 3.55 -4.59
CA ARG A 555 18.09 4.13 -3.89
C ARG A 555 19.32 4.18 -4.79
N ASN A 556 20.04 5.30 -4.70
CA ASN A 556 21.38 5.34 -5.26
C ASN A 556 22.35 4.68 -4.29
N ILE A 557 22.58 3.37 -4.46
CA ILE A 557 23.41 2.53 -3.57
C ILE A 557 24.86 3.03 -3.35
N LYS A 558 25.33 4.02 -4.12
CA LYS A 558 26.61 4.68 -3.84
C LYS A 558 26.55 5.60 -2.61
N TYR A 559 25.38 6.16 -2.31
CA TYR A 559 25.17 7.21 -1.31
C TYR A 559 24.11 6.81 -0.27
N GLU A 560 23.13 6.00 -0.67
CA GLU A 560 22.05 5.52 0.18
C GLU A 560 22.15 4.00 0.33
N LYS A 561 22.51 3.51 1.51
CA LYS A 561 22.44 2.06 1.78
C LYS A 561 20.99 1.63 1.96
N ILE A 562 20.70 0.37 1.64
CA ILE A 562 19.36 -0.22 1.76
C ILE A 562 18.94 -0.23 3.23
N GLY A 563 17.72 0.24 3.50
CA GLY A 563 17.12 0.23 4.84
C GLY A 563 17.72 1.24 5.83
N GLU A 564 18.76 2.00 5.46
CA GLU A 564 19.24 3.06 6.36
C GLU A 564 18.23 4.22 6.39
N PRO A 565 17.91 4.75 7.59
CA PRO A 565 17.08 5.93 7.74
C PRO A 565 17.78 7.15 7.13
N TYR A 566 17.00 8.17 6.80
CA TYR A 566 17.53 9.41 6.21
C TYR A 566 18.52 10.10 7.16
N PHE A 567 18.09 10.35 8.40
CA PHE A 567 18.98 10.86 9.44
C PHE A 567 19.68 9.71 10.16
N ASN A 568 20.97 9.88 10.42
CA ASN A 568 21.68 8.99 11.34
C ASN A 568 21.30 9.30 12.80
N ARG A 569 21.76 8.45 13.74
CA ARG A 569 21.44 8.61 15.17
C ARG A 569 21.94 9.94 15.74
N GLU A 570 23.12 10.40 15.36
CA GLU A 570 23.69 11.66 15.85
C GLU A 570 22.90 12.88 15.37
N GLU A 571 22.46 12.87 14.12
CA GLU A 571 21.58 13.90 13.54
C GLU A 571 20.22 13.95 14.24
N ARG A 572 19.60 12.79 14.52
CA ARG A 572 18.35 12.71 15.30
C ARG A 572 18.54 13.31 16.70
N GLU A 573 19.60 12.94 17.41
CA GLU A 573 19.88 13.48 18.74
C GLU A 573 20.12 15.00 18.71
N ARG A 574 20.73 15.54 17.64
CA ARG A 574 20.88 16.98 17.45
C ARG A 574 19.54 17.69 17.26
N LEU A 575 18.63 17.10 16.49
CA LEU A 575 17.29 17.64 16.26
C LEU A 575 16.45 17.57 17.55
N LYS A 576 16.58 16.50 18.35
CA LYS A 576 15.94 16.39 19.67
C LYS A 576 16.43 17.48 20.63
N LYS A 577 17.73 17.82 20.66
CA LYS A 577 18.27 18.84 21.59
C LYS A 577 17.68 20.24 21.41
N HIS A 578 17.17 20.57 20.23
CA HIS A 578 16.43 21.83 20.01
C HIS A 578 15.12 21.88 20.82
N LEU A 579 14.55 20.75 21.24
CA LEU A 579 13.46 20.71 22.23
C LEU A 579 13.95 21.17 23.62
N SER A 580 15.10 20.66 24.07
CA SER A 580 15.57 20.88 25.45
C SER A 580 16.03 22.31 25.72
N GLU A 581 16.58 23.00 24.72
CA GLU A 581 17.02 24.39 24.87
C GLU A 581 15.83 25.38 24.91
N ASN A 582 14.69 25.01 24.33
CA ASN A 582 13.46 25.82 24.38
C ASN A 582 12.66 25.63 25.69
N ASP A 583 12.70 24.43 26.28
CA ASP A 583 12.06 24.14 27.57
C ASP A 583 12.69 24.94 28.74
N ASP A 584 13.98 25.26 28.66
CA ASP A 584 14.70 26.07 29.65
C ASP A 584 14.42 27.59 29.52
N ILE A 585 13.99 28.06 28.34
CA ILE A 585 13.64 29.47 28.08
C ILE A 585 12.19 29.75 28.48
N VAL A 586 11.27 28.77 28.38
CA VAL A 586 9.86 28.92 28.78
C VAL A 586 9.68 28.77 30.30
N LYS A 587 10.66 28.19 31.01
CA LYS A 587 10.67 28.05 32.48
C LYS A 587 11.45 29.15 33.22
N SER A 588 12.10 30.07 32.51
CA SER A 588 12.80 31.24 33.06
C SER A 588 11.99 32.52 32.85
#